data_AF-A0A8C2PZW8-F1
#
_entry.id   AF-A0A8C2PZW8-F1
#
_cell.length_a   1.000
_cell.length_b   1.000
_cell.length_c   1.000
_cell.angle_alpha   90.00
_cell.angle_beta   90.00
_cell.angle_gamma   90.00
#
_symmetry.space_group_name_H-M   'P 1'
#
loop_
_entity.id
_entity.type
_entity.pdbx_description
1 polymer ?
#
loop_
_entity_poly.entity_id
_entity_poly.type
_entity_poly.pdbx_seq_one_letter_code
_entity_poly.pdbx_strand_id
1 'polypeptide(L)'
;MVACGLPMWKVSAFIEGNIVVAQNIWDGLWMSCVVQSTGQMQCKMHDSVLALSTDLQTARALTVISAVLGVQALMITIAGAQCTNCISKESIKAKVVNVGGVIYIIAGLFVLVPLCWMANNIISDFYDPHVPNAKKREIGAALYIGW
;
A
#
# COMPACT_ATOMS: atom_id res chain seq x y z
N MET A 1 -5.57 5.16 0.82
CA MET A 1 -6.21 3.90 1.29
C MET A 1 -6.41 2.88 0.18
N VAL A 2 -6.91 3.24 -1.01
CA VAL A 2 -7.17 2.29 -2.11
C VAL A 2 -5.94 1.46 -2.48
N ALA A 3 -4.74 2.07 -2.46
CA ALA A 3 -3.47 1.37 -2.65
C ALA A 3 -3.29 0.13 -1.75
N CYS A 4 -3.75 0.16 -0.49
CA CYS A 4 -3.63 -0.97 0.43
C CYS A 4 -4.43 -2.20 -0.04
N GLY A 5 -5.59 -1.99 -0.67
CA GLY A 5 -6.44 -3.08 -1.16
C GLY A 5 -6.07 -3.61 -2.54
N LEU A 6 -5.27 -2.85 -3.32
CA LEU A 6 -4.91 -3.25 -4.68
C LEU A 6 -3.82 -4.34 -4.68
N PRO A 7 -3.95 -5.38 -5.51
CA PRO A 7 -2.95 -6.44 -5.61
C PRO A 7 -1.73 -6.08 -6.46
N MET A 8 -1.52 -4.79 -6.75
CA MET A 8 -0.52 -4.31 -7.70
C MET A 8 0.60 -3.52 -7.01
N TRP A 9 1.19 -4.08 -5.95
CA TRP A 9 2.33 -3.44 -5.27
C TRP A 9 3.65 -3.79 -5.96
N LYS A 10 3.82 -5.05 -6.37
CA LYS A 10 4.94 -5.50 -7.20
C LYS A 10 4.41 -6.24 -8.41
N VAL A 11 5.01 -6.00 -9.57
CA VAL A 11 4.64 -6.69 -10.81
C VAL A 11 5.87 -7.43 -11.34
N SER A 12 5.70 -8.65 -11.83
CA SER A 12 6.71 -9.35 -12.63
C SER A 12 6.09 -9.89 -13.89
N ALA A 13 6.78 -9.72 -15.02
CA ALA A 13 6.48 -10.37 -16.28
C ALA A 13 7.50 -11.50 -16.51
N PHE A 14 7.08 -12.76 -16.38
CA PHE A 14 7.94 -13.91 -16.63
C PHE A 14 7.98 -14.20 -18.14
N ILE A 15 9.13 -13.95 -18.80
CA ILE A 15 9.30 -14.14 -20.26
C ILE A 15 10.49 -15.08 -20.60
N GLU A 16 11.26 -15.57 -19.62
CA GLU A 16 12.44 -16.41 -19.92
C GLU A 16 12.12 -17.92 -19.96
N GLY A 17 12.12 -18.48 -21.18
CA GLY A 17 12.50 -19.87 -21.46
C GLY A 17 11.41 -20.82 -21.97
N ASN A 18 10.12 -20.53 -21.76
CA ASN A 18 9.04 -21.37 -22.31
C ASN A 18 7.75 -20.56 -22.50
N ILE A 19 7.36 -20.32 -23.75
CA ILE A 19 6.17 -19.54 -24.14
C ILE A 19 4.88 -20.15 -23.56
N VAL A 20 4.91 -21.44 -23.21
CA VAL A 20 3.79 -22.20 -22.62
C VAL A 20 3.47 -21.76 -21.17
N VAL A 21 4.36 -21.03 -20.48
CA VAL A 21 4.18 -20.63 -19.06
C VAL A 21 4.45 -19.14 -18.80
N ALA A 22 4.35 -18.29 -19.84
CA ALA A 22 4.40 -16.85 -19.64
C ALA A 22 3.27 -16.42 -18.68
N GLN A 23 3.66 -15.87 -17.54
CA GLN A 23 2.75 -15.50 -16.47
C GLN A 23 3.11 -14.12 -15.95
N ASN A 24 2.09 -13.26 -15.80
CA ASN A 24 2.24 -11.98 -15.12
C ASN A 24 1.80 -12.18 -13.68
N ILE A 25 2.71 -11.94 -12.74
CA ILE A 25 2.44 -12.03 -11.31
C ILE A 25 2.31 -10.63 -10.74
N TRP A 26 1.16 -10.36 -10.11
CA TRP A 26 0.86 -9.14 -9.40
C TRP A 26 0.80 -9.47 -7.92
N ASP A 27 1.83 -9.05 -7.18
CA ASP A 27 1.89 -9.23 -5.75
C ASP A 27 1.33 -7.98 -5.06
N GLY A 28 0.27 -8.21 -4.30
CA GLY A 28 -0.37 -7.24 -3.44
C GLY A 28 0.12 -7.29 -2.02
N LEU A 29 -0.46 -6.39 -1.23
CA LEU A 29 -0.29 -6.44 0.20
C LEU A 29 -1.02 -7.65 0.80
N TRP A 30 -2.23 -7.99 0.34
CA TRP A 30 -3.09 -9.03 0.97
C TRP A 30 -3.30 -10.29 0.12
N MET A 31 -3.17 -10.16 -1.19
CA MET A 31 -3.34 -11.25 -2.14
C MET A 31 -2.30 -11.13 -3.26
N SER A 32 -2.00 -12.26 -3.88
CA SER A 32 -1.20 -12.34 -5.10
C SER A 32 -2.10 -12.83 -6.23
N CYS A 33 -2.02 -12.20 -7.39
CA CYS A 33 -2.76 -12.56 -8.59
C CYS A 33 -1.79 -12.98 -9.69
N VAL A 34 -2.11 -14.08 -10.37
CA VAL A 34 -1.34 -14.58 -11.50
C VAL A 34 -2.24 -14.60 -12.72
N VAL A 35 -1.77 -13.99 -13.81
CA VAL A 35 -2.43 -14.01 -15.12
C VAL A 35 -1.60 -14.88 -16.05
N GLN A 36 -2.19 -15.96 -16.55
CA GLN A 36 -1.54 -16.92 -17.44
C GLN A 36 -1.91 -16.64 -18.90
N SER A 37 -1.07 -17.05 -19.86
CA SER A 37 -1.31 -16.81 -21.30
C SER A 37 -2.65 -17.38 -21.84
N THR A 38 -3.25 -18.32 -21.13
CA THR A 38 -4.59 -18.88 -21.41
C THR A 38 -5.74 -17.91 -21.07
N GLY A 39 -5.43 -16.70 -20.57
CA GLY A 39 -6.41 -15.69 -20.17
C GLY A 39 -7.04 -15.93 -18.80
N GLN A 40 -6.63 -17.00 -18.10
CA GLN A 40 -7.08 -17.28 -16.74
C GLN A 40 -6.34 -16.37 -15.75
N MET A 41 -7.12 -15.65 -14.92
CA MET A 41 -6.64 -14.89 -13.77
C MET A 41 -6.98 -15.65 -12.50
N GLN A 42 -5.96 -15.96 -11.70
CA GLN A 42 -6.12 -16.65 -10.43
C GLN A 42 -5.56 -15.75 -9.32
N CYS A 43 -6.41 -15.33 -8.40
CA CYS A 43 -5.98 -14.57 -7.22
C CYS A 43 -6.05 -15.46 -5.99
N LYS A 44 -4.97 -15.48 -5.23
CA LYS A 44 -4.85 -16.23 -3.98
C LYS A 44 -4.49 -15.28 -2.84
N MET A 45 -5.30 -15.31 -1.79
CA MET A 45 -4.98 -14.64 -0.52
C MET A 45 -3.76 -15.31 0.13
N HIS A 46 -2.94 -14.54 0.82
CA HIS A 46 -1.79 -15.11 1.52
C HIS A 46 -2.26 -15.95 2.72
N ASP A 47 -2.09 -17.27 2.65
CA ASP A 47 -2.56 -18.24 3.66
C ASP A 47 -1.89 -18.08 5.04
N SER A 48 -0.70 -17.47 5.11
CA SER A 48 0.03 -17.32 6.37
C SER A 48 0.92 -16.08 6.38
N VAL A 49 0.79 -15.28 7.45
CA VAL A 49 1.62 -14.09 7.72
C VAL A 49 3.10 -14.42 7.98
N LEU A 50 3.41 -15.66 8.38
CA LEU A 50 4.77 -16.10 8.72
C LEU A 50 5.62 -16.52 7.50
N ALA A 51 4.97 -16.88 6.39
CA ALA A 51 5.65 -17.23 5.13
C ALA A 51 5.94 -16.00 4.25
N LEU A 52 5.54 -14.81 4.70
CA LEU A 52 5.62 -13.57 3.94
C LEU A 52 6.89 -12.79 4.31
N SER A 53 7.48 -12.08 3.35
CA SER A 53 8.68 -11.28 3.61
C SER A 53 8.43 -10.19 4.67
N THR A 54 9.43 -9.94 5.50
CA THR A 54 9.35 -8.98 6.60
C THR A 54 8.99 -7.57 6.09
N ASP A 55 9.47 -7.16 4.92
CA ASP A 55 9.10 -5.89 4.28
C ASP A 55 7.61 -5.76 3.97
N LEU A 56 6.96 -6.87 3.60
CA LEU A 56 5.54 -6.85 3.28
C LEU A 56 4.70 -6.82 4.56
N GLN A 57 5.17 -7.46 5.63
CA GLN A 57 4.53 -7.41 6.94
C GLN A 57 4.61 -6.02 7.57
N THR A 58 5.78 -5.35 7.49
CA THR A 58 5.92 -3.96 7.96
C THR A 58 5.06 -3.00 7.15
N ALA A 59 5.01 -3.17 5.82
CA ALA A 59 4.12 -2.40 4.96
C ALA A 59 2.63 -2.59 5.30
N ARG A 60 2.18 -3.83 5.61
CA ARG A 60 0.83 -4.08 6.13
C ARG A 60 0.55 -3.31 7.42
N ALA A 61 1.44 -3.44 8.41
CA ALA A 61 1.24 -2.78 9.69
C ALA A 61 1.16 -1.26 9.55
N LEU A 62 2.13 -0.65 8.83
CA LEU A 62 2.20 0.80 8.63
C LEU A 62 1.00 1.35 7.87
N THR A 63 0.56 0.68 6.80
CA THR A 63 -0.60 1.11 6.00
C THR A 63 -1.91 0.97 6.78
N VAL A 64 -2.08 -0.06 7.61
CA VAL A 64 -3.25 -0.23 8.48
C VAL A 64 -3.26 0.82 9.60
N ILE A 65 -2.12 1.09 10.23
CA ILE A 65 -2.00 2.13 11.27
C ILE A 65 -2.35 3.50 10.68
N SER A 66 -1.79 3.85 9.52
CA SER A 66 -2.15 5.09 8.84
C SER A 66 -3.63 5.16 8.49
N ALA A 67 -4.24 4.06 8.06
CA ALA A 67 -5.68 4.02 7.78
C ALA A 67 -6.51 4.32 9.03
N VAL A 68 -6.19 3.70 10.17
CA VAL A 68 -6.87 3.95 11.45
C VAL A 68 -6.69 5.40 11.89
N LEU A 69 -5.47 5.94 11.81
CA LEU A 69 -5.19 7.34 12.13
C LEU A 69 -5.95 8.30 11.21
N GLY A 70 -6.07 7.99 9.92
CA GLY A 70 -6.85 8.78 8.96
C GLY A 70 -8.34 8.82 9.31
N VAL A 71 -8.93 7.69 9.71
CA VAL A 71 -10.34 7.63 10.16
C VAL A 71 -10.54 8.43 11.45
N GLN A 72 -9.62 8.32 12.42
CA GLN A 72 -9.68 9.11 13.64
C GLN A 72 -9.54 10.62 13.36
N ALA A 73 -8.61 10.99 12.48
CA ALA A 73 -8.41 12.39 12.06
C ALA A 73 -9.65 12.94 11.35
N LEU A 74 -10.31 12.14 10.51
CA LEU A 74 -11.57 12.49 9.85
C LEU A 74 -12.68 12.77 10.88
N MET A 75 -12.85 11.87 11.86
CA MET A 75 -13.85 12.04 12.93
C MET A 75 -13.62 13.34 13.72
N ILE A 76 -12.36 13.63 14.09
CA ILE A 76 -11.97 14.85 14.81
C ILE A 76 -12.25 16.09 13.95
N THR A 77 -11.89 16.04 12.67
CA THR A 77 -12.08 17.17 11.74
C THR A 77 -13.56 17.46 11.50
N ILE A 78 -14.41 16.43 11.36
CA ILE A 78 -15.87 16.56 11.22
C ILE A 78 -16.50 17.16 12.48
N ALA A 79 -16.04 16.73 13.67
CA ALA A 79 -16.52 17.29 14.94
C ALA A 79 -16.16 18.78 15.10
N GLY A 80 -15.04 19.22 14.51
CA GLY A 80 -14.60 20.61 14.48
C GLY A 80 -15.21 21.46 13.35
N ALA A 81 -15.95 20.87 12.41
CA ALA A 81 -16.52 21.57 11.27
C ALA A 81 -17.57 22.62 11.68
N GLN A 82 -17.70 23.68 10.88
CA GLN A 82 -18.71 24.72 11.12
C GLN A 82 -20.14 24.16 11.02
N CYS A 83 -20.37 23.18 10.13
CA CYS A 83 -21.66 22.52 9.92
C CYS A 83 -22.10 21.60 11.06
N THR A 84 -21.20 21.27 12.00
CA THR A 84 -21.47 20.33 13.10
C THR A 84 -21.66 21.10 14.42
N ASN A 85 -22.76 20.86 15.14
CA ASN A 85 -23.06 21.50 16.43
C ASN A 85 -22.61 20.66 17.65
N CYS A 86 -21.48 19.94 17.53
CA CYS A 86 -20.90 19.17 18.64
C CYS A 86 -20.17 20.08 19.65
N ILE A 87 -19.69 21.25 19.22
CA ILE A 87 -18.90 22.19 20.02
C ILE A 87 -19.48 23.59 19.85
N SER A 88 -19.91 24.23 20.95
CA SER A 88 -20.53 25.57 20.88
C SER A 88 -19.53 26.72 20.84
N LYS A 89 -18.26 26.51 21.26
CA LYS A 89 -17.22 27.56 21.27
C LYS A 89 -16.39 27.53 19.98
N GLU A 90 -16.43 28.61 19.21
CA GLU A 90 -15.73 28.76 17.93
C GLU A 90 -14.19 28.66 18.07
N SER A 91 -13.62 29.21 19.14
CA SER A 91 -12.17 29.11 19.43
C SER A 91 -11.70 27.67 19.67
N ILE A 92 -12.58 26.81 20.20
CA ILE A 92 -12.30 25.38 20.39
C ILE A 92 -12.43 24.65 19.05
N LYS A 93 -13.42 24.99 18.21
CA LYS A 93 -13.57 24.42 16.86
C LYS A 93 -12.28 24.59 16.03
N ALA A 94 -11.72 25.80 16.00
CA ALA A 94 -10.48 26.07 15.27
C ALA A 94 -9.30 25.21 15.76
N LYS A 95 -9.13 25.05 17.09
CA LYS A 95 -8.09 24.18 17.65
C LYS A 95 -8.31 22.71 17.30
N VAL A 96 -9.55 22.23 17.35
CA VAL A 96 -9.88 20.83 17.05
C VAL A 96 -9.60 20.50 15.59
N VAL A 97 -9.99 21.38 14.66
CA VAL A 97 -9.66 21.21 13.22
C VAL A 97 -8.15 21.21 13.00
N ASN A 98 -7.42 22.11 13.68
CA ASN A 98 -5.95 22.15 13.55
C ASN A 98 -5.29 20.86 14.05
N VAL A 99 -5.76 20.31 15.18
CA VAL A 99 -5.29 19.01 15.69
C VAL A 99 -5.63 17.87 14.71
N GLY A 100 -6.84 17.86 14.15
CA GLY A 100 -7.23 16.90 13.10
C GLY A 100 -6.30 16.95 11.88
N GLY A 101 -5.94 18.16 11.44
CA GLY A 101 -4.98 18.39 10.36
C GLY A 101 -3.58 17.83 10.67
N VAL A 102 -3.06 18.07 11.88
CA VAL A 102 -1.76 17.52 12.32
C VAL A 102 -1.77 15.98 12.32
N ILE A 103 -2.84 15.35 12.81
CA ILE A 103 -2.98 13.89 12.80
C ILE A 103 -3.04 13.37 11.36
N TYR A 104 -3.71 14.10 10.45
CA TYR A 104 -3.73 13.75 9.03
C TYR A 104 -2.35 13.80 8.37
N ILE A 105 -1.54 14.82 8.68
CA ILE A 105 -0.15 14.92 8.19
C ILE A 105 0.66 13.73 8.68
N ILE A 106 0.54 13.38 9.97
CA ILE A 106 1.22 12.21 10.54
C ILE A 106 0.76 10.93 9.83
N ALA A 107 -0.55 10.75 9.64
CA ALA A 107 -1.09 9.58 8.92
C ALA A 107 -0.53 9.48 7.49
N GLY A 108 -0.40 10.59 6.77
CA GLY A 108 0.22 10.66 5.45
C GLY A 108 1.68 10.20 5.46
N LEU A 109 2.47 10.69 6.42
CA LEU A 109 3.87 10.27 6.59
C LEU A 109 4.00 8.75 6.84
N PHE A 110 3.09 8.17 7.65
CA PHE A 110 3.07 6.73 7.91
C PHE A 110 2.77 5.88 6.67
N VAL A 111 2.07 6.41 5.66
CA VAL A 111 1.86 5.71 4.37
C VAL A 111 3.03 5.92 3.41
N LEU A 112 3.68 7.10 3.43
CA LEU A 112 4.84 7.37 2.58
C LEU A 112 6.03 6.47 2.91
N VAL A 113 6.30 6.21 4.20
CA VAL A 113 7.44 5.37 4.63
C VAL A 113 7.43 3.98 3.97
N PRO A 114 6.38 3.14 4.09
CA PRO A 114 6.37 1.81 3.47
C PRO A 114 6.33 1.86 1.94
N LEU A 115 5.74 2.90 1.33
CA LEU A 115 5.72 3.05 -0.13
C LEU A 115 7.13 3.33 -0.67
N CYS A 116 7.83 4.30 -0.09
CA CYS A 116 9.20 4.63 -0.45
C CYS A 116 10.15 3.46 -0.18
N TRP A 117 9.98 2.78 0.96
CA TRP A 117 10.77 1.59 1.30
C TRP A 117 10.56 0.47 0.27
N MET A 118 9.31 0.18 -0.08
CA MET A 118 8.99 -0.86 -1.05
C MET A 118 9.54 -0.51 -2.44
N ALA A 119 9.39 0.74 -2.88
CA ALA A 119 9.95 1.22 -4.14
C ALA A 119 11.48 1.07 -4.15
N ASN A 120 12.16 1.47 -3.07
CA ASN A 120 13.60 1.33 -2.94
C ASN A 120 14.06 -0.14 -3.03
N ASN A 121 13.37 -1.06 -2.34
CA ASN A 121 13.71 -2.48 -2.41
C ASN A 121 13.50 -3.07 -3.81
N ILE A 122 12.42 -2.71 -4.50
CA ILE A 122 12.18 -3.15 -5.89
C ILE A 122 13.30 -2.67 -6.82
N ILE A 123 13.71 -1.41 -6.68
CA ILE A 123 14.79 -0.84 -7.49
C ILE A 123 16.12 -1.52 -7.16
N SER A 124 16.43 -1.72 -5.88
CA SER A 124 17.65 -2.40 -5.44
C SER A 124 17.72 -3.83 -5.98
N ASP A 125 16.63 -4.60 -5.87
CA ASP A 125 16.54 -5.96 -6.39
C ASP A 125 16.71 -6.03 -7.92
N PHE A 126 16.29 -4.99 -8.64
CA PHE A 126 16.43 -4.93 -10.10
C PHE A 126 17.90 -4.80 -10.54
N TYR A 127 18.72 -4.08 -9.76
CA TYR A 127 20.14 -3.86 -10.04
C TYR A 127 21.07 -4.91 -9.41
N ASP A 128 20.59 -5.78 -8.53
CA ASP A 128 21.40 -6.81 -7.90
C ASP A 128 21.74 -7.95 -8.90
N PRO A 129 23.03 -8.21 -9.19
CA PRO A 129 23.43 -9.29 -10.10
C PRO A 129 23.14 -10.70 -9.58
N HIS A 130 22.87 -10.87 -8.28
CA HIS A 130 22.52 -12.18 -7.68
C HIS A 130 21.05 -12.55 -7.91
N VAL A 131 20.21 -11.60 -8.34
CA VAL A 131 18.80 -11.86 -8.62
C VAL A 131 18.65 -12.33 -10.07
N PRO A 132 18.16 -13.56 -10.32
CA PRO A 132 17.89 -14.04 -11.67
C PRO A 132 16.93 -13.11 -12.41
N ASN A 133 17.12 -12.91 -13.71
CA ASN A 133 16.23 -12.05 -14.52
C ASN A 133 14.75 -12.47 -14.40
N ALA A 134 14.49 -13.78 -14.31
CA ALA A 134 13.14 -14.33 -14.07
C ALA A 134 12.49 -13.88 -12.74
N LYS A 135 13.25 -13.42 -11.74
CA LYS A 135 12.74 -12.94 -10.45
C LYS A 135 12.72 -11.42 -10.32
N LYS A 136 13.13 -10.68 -11.36
CA LYS A 136 13.10 -9.22 -11.34
C LYS A 136 11.67 -8.71 -11.26
N ARG A 137 11.48 -7.69 -10.43
CA ARG A 137 10.18 -7.09 -10.09
C ARG A 137 10.20 -5.63 -10.53
N GLU A 138 9.05 -5.14 -10.94
CA GLU A 138 8.78 -3.77 -11.33
C GLU A 138 7.81 -3.11 -10.34
N ILE A 139 7.81 -1.79 -10.34
CA ILE A 139 6.94 -0.97 -9.49
C ILE A 139 5.49 -1.14 -9.97
N GLY A 140 4.61 -1.62 -9.10
CA GLY A 140 3.20 -1.79 -9.43
C GLY A 140 2.38 -0.49 -9.31
N ALA A 141 1.23 -0.47 -9.99
CA ALA A 141 0.30 0.67 -10.01
C ALA A 141 -0.15 1.15 -8.61
N ALA A 142 -0.22 0.26 -7.62
CA ALA A 142 -0.63 0.61 -6.27
C ALA A 142 0.36 1.56 -5.57
N LEU A 143 1.66 1.51 -5.91
CA LEU A 143 2.65 2.43 -5.35
C LEU A 143 2.42 3.85 -5.87
N TYR A 144 2.11 4.00 -7.15
CA TYR A 144 1.77 5.30 -7.74
C TYR A 144 0.46 5.89 -7.20
N ILE A 145 -0.52 5.04 -6.88
CA ILE A 145 -1.77 5.48 -6.24
C ILE A 145 -1.57 5.85 -4.77
N GLY A 146 -0.55 5.29 -4.14
CA GLY A 146 -0.23 5.52 -2.74
C GLY A 146 0.58 6.80 -2.50
N TRP A 147 1.44 7.19 -3.44
CA TRP A 147 2.19 8.45 -3.42
C TRP A 147 1.27 9.65 -3.63
#